data_AF-A0A0F8ULK6-F1
#
_entry.id   AF-A0A0F8ULK6-F1
#
_cell.length_a   1.000
_cell.length_b   1.000
_cell.length_c   1.000
_cell.angle_alpha   90.00
_cell.angle_beta   90.00
_cell.angle_gamma   90.00
#
_symmetry.space_group_name_H-M   'P 1'
#
loop_
_entity.id
_entity.type
_entity.pdbx_description
1 polymer ?
#
loop_
_entity_poly.entity_id
_entity_poly.type
_entity_poly.pdbx_seq_one_letter_code
_entity_poly.pdbx_strand_id
1 'polypeptide(L)'
;MSPEEVKARGWKELDIILITGDAYVDHSSFGTAIIGRVLEDAGFRVGIIAQPKWDNPEDFKKLGKPRLFFSVSAGNTDSMVSNLTPGLKPRDKDAYSPGGETGLRPNRAVIIYSNRIKEAFPEVPIVLGGIEASLRRFAHYDYLSDKVRQSILADAPADLVVYGMGELQIVEIAKRLQAGEDIREIRDIPGTVWKMEVKAWKELKKGKKTAKEQNGQEQDKREQKGERESISTAEGMARDVAEGVAESSGEFFKEYIEIPSFSEVSQDKADFANAFRKYFMEQNPVTGKGVVQPHPKTVIVQNRPMRPLTEAELDHVYELPFTGEAHPFYPEPIPALEMVKFSLTTHRGCFGGCAFCAITQHQGRMIASRSIESVLREAKKLTEKPDFKGIINGVGGPTANMYAMGCKSWEKKGACLDKACLYPVSYTHLTLPTN
;
A
#
# COMPACT_ATOMS: atom_id res chain seq x y z
N MET A 1 14.85 -16.61 -3.41
CA MET A 1 14.82 -17.68 -4.41
C MET A 1 16.06 -17.55 -5.30
N SER A 2 16.84 -18.62 -5.49
CA SER A 2 17.99 -18.64 -6.40
C SER A 2 17.59 -19.10 -7.82
N PRO A 3 18.39 -18.81 -8.86
CA PRO A 3 18.15 -19.36 -10.20
C PRO A 3 18.08 -20.90 -10.23
N GLU A 4 18.83 -21.57 -9.36
CA GLU A 4 18.82 -23.03 -9.19
C GLU A 4 17.48 -23.50 -8.61
N GLU A 5 16.90 -22.76 -7.67
CA GLU A 5 15.58 -23.07 -7.11
C GLU A 5 14.47 -22.89 -8.15
N VAL A 6 14.56 -21.86 -9.00
CA VAL A 6 13.64 -21.68 -10.14
C VAL A 6 13.73 -22.87 -11.09
N LYS A 7 14.95 -23.30 -11.43
CA LYS A 7 15.18 -24.48 -12.28
C LYS A 7 14.70 -25.78 -11.62
N ALA A 8 14.92 -25.95 -10.32
CA ALA A 8 14.48 -27.12 -9.56
C ALA A 8 12.95 -27.24 -9.53
N ARG A 9 12.23 -26.12 -9.57
CA ARG A 9 10.76 -26.07 -9.71
C ARG A 9 10.29 -26.30 -11.16
N GLY A 10 11.19 -26.49 -12.12
CA GLY A 10 10.87 -26.67 -13.53
C GLY A 10 10.31 -25.41 -14.21
N TRP A 11 10.50 -24.24 -13.59
CA TRP A 11 9.96 -22.99 -14.11
C TRP A 11 10.88 -22.40 -15.17
N LYS A 12 10.32 -22.11 -16.36
CA LYS A 12 11.04 -21.46 -17.46
C LYS A 12 11.17 -19.94 -17.28
N GLU A 13 10.23 -19.36 -16.55
CA GLU A 13 10.14 -17.94 -16.25
C GLU A 13 9.34 -17.75 -14.96
N LEU A 14 9.41 -16.56 -14.38
CA LEU A 14 8.62 -16.14 -13.23
C LEU A 14 7.50 -15.21 -13.69
N ASP A 15 6.37 -15.24 -13.00
CA ASP A 15 5.28 -14.31 -13.28
C ASP A 15 5.57 -12.94 -12.65
N ILE A 16 6.07 -12.94 -11.42
CA ILE A 16 6.29 -11.75 -10.61
C ILE A 16 7.63 -11.88 -9.90
N ILE A 17 8.41 -10.79 -9.88
CA ILE A 17 9.63 -10.72 -9.06
C ILE A 17 9.47 -9.61 -8.02
N LEU A 18 9.58 -9.99 -6.75
CA LEU A 18 9.58 -9.06 -5.62
C LEU A 18 11.01 -8.61 -5.33
N ILE A 19 11.19 -7.30 -5.21
CA ILE A 19 12.43 -6.65 -4.77
C ILE A 19 12.21 -6.11 -3.37
N THR A 20 13.10 -6.48 -2.44
CA THR A 20 13.01 -6.07 -1.04
C THR A 20 14.35 -5.51 -0.54
N GLY A 21 14.29 -4.46 0.28
CA GLY A 21 15.45 -3.88 0.95
C GLY A 21 15.88 -4.61 2.23
N ASP A 22 15.11 -5.62 2.66
CA ASP A 22 15.46 -6.52 3.76
C ASP A 22 16.00 -7.85 3.24
N ALA A 23 16.72 -8.60 4.08
CA ALA A 23 16.94 -10.02 3.88
C ALA A 23 15.60 -10.76 3.77
N TYR A 24 15.54 -11.82 2.96
CA TYR A 24 14.33 -12.62 2.83
C TYR A 24 14.18 -13.60 4.00
N VAL A 25 13.19 -13.33 4.84
CA VAL A 25 12.74 -14.19 5.92
C VAL A 25 11.31 -14.63 5.60
N ASP A 26 11.09 -15.93 5.50
CA ASP A 26 9.78 -16.49 5.16
C ASP A 26 8.93 -16.68 6.41
N HIS A 27 8.52 -15.55 7.00
CA HIS A 27 7.73 -15.46 8.23
C HIS A 27 6.57 -14.47 8.04
N SER A 28 5.43 -14.72 8.68
CA SER A 28 4.21 -13.91 8.62
C SER A 28 4.35 -12.49 9.20
N SER A 29 5.51 -12.14 9.74
CA SER A 29 5.85 -10.79 10.23
C SER A 29 6.62 -9.98 9.20
N PHE A 30 6.97 -10.57 8.06
CA PHE A 30 7.70 -9.93 6.97
C PHE A 30 6.75 -9.67 5.81
N GLY A 31 6.54 -8.40 5.47
CA GLY A 31 5.57 -8.01 4.44
C GLY A 31 5.85 -8.65 3.08
N THR A 32 7.12 -8.72 2.67
CA THR A 32 7.54 -9.37 1.42
C THR A 32 7.18 -10.86 1.40
N ALA A 33 7.28 -11.57 2.54
CA ALA A 33 6.91 -12.97 2.62
C ALA A 33 5.39 -13.15 2.50
N ILE A 34 4.59 -12.33 3.19
CA ILE A 34 3.12 -12.35 3.04
C ILE A 34 2.73 -12.16 1.57
N ILE A 35 3.24 -11.12 0.93
CA ILE A 35 2.90 -10.82 -0.48
C ILE A 35 3.35 -11.96 -1.40
N GLY A 36 4.54 -12.52 -1.17
CA GLY A 36 5.03 -13.68 -1.92
C GLY A 36 4.12 -14.90 -1.78
N ARG A 37 3.75 -15.26 -0.55
CA ARG A 37 2.89 -16.43 -0.27
C ARG A 37 1.48 -16.24 -0.79
N VAL A 38 0.90 -15.05 -0.67
CA VAL A 38 -0.44 -14.76 -1.20
C VAL A 38 -0.48 -14.84 -2.73
N LEU A 39 0.58 -14.40 -3.41
CA LEU A 39 0.70 -14.54 -4.86
C LEU A 39 0.94 -16.00 -5.28
N GLU A 40 1.77 -16.75 -4.56
CA GLU A 40 1.96 -18.20 -4.80
C GLU A 40 0.65 -18.97 -4.61
N ASP A 41 -0.11 -18.68 -3.54
CA ASP A 41 -1.42 -19.27 -3.25
C ASP A 41 -2.45 -18.95 -4.34
N ALA A 42 -2.38 -17.76 -4.93
CA ALA A 42 -3.18 -17.38 -6.10
C ALA A 42 -2.72 -18.04 -7.42
N GLY A 43 -1.69 -18.89 -7.39
CA GLY A 43 -1.20 -19.68 -8.53
C GLY A 43 -0.09 -19.03 -9.36
N PHE A 44 0.52 -17.94 -8.88
CA PHE A 44 1.60 -17.25 -9.59
C PHE A 44 2.98 -17.81 -9.21
N ARG A 45 3.91 -17.81 -10.18
CA ARG A 45 5.33 -18.12 -9.95
C ARG A 45 6.05 -16.88 -9.48
N VAL A 46 6.45 -16.86 -8.22
CA VAL A 46 7.03 -15.67 -7.58
C VAL A 46 8.52 -15.87 -7.29
N GLY A 47 9.33 -14.91 -7.72
CA GLY A 47 10.74 -14.80 -7.32
C GLY A 47 10.97 -13.64 -6.36
N ILE A 48 12.04 -13.72 -5.58
CA ILE A 48 12.41 -12.66 -4.63
C ILE A 48 13.90 -12.36 -4.79
N ILE A 49 14.22 -11.10 -5.05
CA ILE A 49 15.58 -10.56 -5.00
C ILE A 49 15.66 -9.66 -3.75
N ALA A 50 16.38 -10.14 -2.75
CA ALA A 50 16.58 -9.45 -1.49
C ALA A 50 17.91 -8.71 -1.48
N GLN A 51 17.89 -7.45 -1.03
CA GLN A 51 19.06 -6.57 -0.91
C GLN A 51 19.97 -6.57 -2.17
N PRO A 52 19.42 -6.34 -3.37
CA PRO A 52 20.25 -6.25 -4.57
C PRO A 52 21.23 -5.08 -4.44
N LYS A 53 22.48 -5.28 -4.88
CA LYS A 53 23.42 -4.18 -5.07
C LYS A 53 22.87 -3.21 -6.10
N TRP A 54 22.94 -1.91 -5.82
CA TRP A 54 22.33 -0.85 -6.62
C TRP A 54 23.34 0.04 -7.34
N ASP A 55 24.63 -0.23 -7.17
CA ASP A 55 25.73 0.40 -7.90
C ASP A 55 25.68 0.05 -9.39
N ASN A 56 25.11 -1.10 -9.76
CA ASN A 56 24.87 -1.51 -11.14
C ASN A 56 23.53 -2.30 -11.29
N PRO A 57 22.95 -2.39 -12.50
CA PRO A 57 21.67 -3.06 -12.71
C PRO A 57 21.74 -4.60 -12.81
N GLU A 58 22.92 -5.24 -12.79
CA GLU A 58 23.04 -6.69 -13.00
C GLU A 58 22.38 -7.51 -11.90
N ASP A 59 22.43 -7.02 -10.66
CA ASP A 59 21.81 -7.69 -9.52
C ASP A 59 20.29 -7.82 -9.66
N PHE A 60 19.66 -6.92 -10.42
CA PHE A 60 18.22 -6.95 -10.71
C PHE A 60 17.87 -7.92 -11.85
N LYS A 61 18.87 -8.41 -12.60
CA LYS A 61 18.70 -9.38 -13.69
C LYS A 61 18.84 -10.83 -13.25
N LYS A 62 19.23 -11.09 -11.99
CA LYS A 62 19.53 -12.44 -11.44
C LYS A 62 18.43 -13.48 -11.72
N LEU A 63 17.16 -13.08 -11.66
CA LEU A 63 16.01 -13.97 -11.89
C LEU A 63 15.37 -13.79 -13.27
N GLY A 64 16.00 -13.03 -14.17
CA GLY A 64 15.50 -12.73 -15.50
C GLY A 64 14.33 -11.75 -15.52
N LYS A 65 13.65 -11.69 -16.67
CA LYS A 65 12.48 -10.85 -16.90
C LYS A 65 11.23 -11.54 -16.36
N PRO A 66 10.41 -10.91 -15.49
CA PRO A 66 9.14 -11.46 -15.08
C PRO A 66 8.11 -11.30 -16.22
N ARG A 67 7.16 -12.23 -16.31
CA ARG A 67 6.10 -12.20 -17.31
C ARG A 67 5.11 -11.05 -17.08
N LEU A 68 4.80 -10.73 -15.82
CA LEU A 68 3.79 -9.74 -15.46
C LEU A 68 4.42 -8.41 -15.00
N PHE A 69 5.11 -8.40 -13.86
CA PHE A 69 5.66 -7.14 -13.30
C PHE A 69 6.73 -7.38 -12.22
N PHE A 70 7.46 -6.32 -11.88
CA PHE A 70 8.26 -6.24 -10.67
C PHE A 70 7.48 -5.55 -9.54
N SER A 71 7.56 -6.07 -8.33
CA SER A 71 7.04 -5.40 -7.13
C SER A 71 8.20 -4.91 -6.27
N VAL A 72 8.19 -3.67 -5.78
CA VAL A 72 9.31 -3.08 -5.05
C VAL A 72 8.90 -2.58 -3.67
N SER A 73 9.62 -2.99 -2.64
CA SER A 73 9.48 -2.52 -1.26
C SER A 73 10.84 -2.21 -0.64
N ALA A 74 10.90 -1.21 0.25
CA ALA A 74 12.08 -0.95 1.07
C ALA A 74 12.31 -2.02 2.15
N GLY A 75 11.33 -2.91 2.39
CA GLY A 75 11.31 -3.89 3.47
C GLY A 75 10.19 -3.62 4.48
N ASN A 76 10.35 -4.14 5.69
CA ASN A 76 9.44 -3.95 6.83
C ASN A 76 9.52 -2.55 7.43
N THR A 77 10.59 -1.80 7.13
CA THR A 77 10.80 -0.43 7.61
C THR A 77 11.18 0.48 6.45
N ASP A 78 11.04 1.79 6.65
CA ASP A 78 11.54 2.80 5.71
C ASP A 78 13.06 2.72 5.63
N SER A 79 13.62 2.78 4.41
CA SER A 79 15.05 2.59 4.19
C SER A 79 15.92 3.58 4.96
N MET A 80 15.45 4.81 5.16
CA MET A 80 16.19 5.83 5.92
C MET A 80 16.16 5.52 7.41
N VAL A 81 15.06 4.96 7.93
CA VAL A 81 14.95 4.54 9.34
C VAL A 81 15.90 3.39 9.65
N SER A 82 16.09 2.48 8.69
CA SER A 82 17.01 1.35 8.85
C SER A 82 18.47 1.74 8.68
N ASN A 83 18.77 2.75 7.85
CA ASN A 83 20.14 3.19 7.62
C ASN A 83 20.60 4.25 8.63
N LEU A 84 19.69 5.09 9.13
CA LEU A 84 20.00 6.27 9.92
C LEU A 84 19.25 6.29 11.26
N THR A 85 19.92 6.86 12.26
CA THR A 85 19.31 7.27 13.53
C THR A 85 18.43 8.51 13.33
N PRO A 86 17.54 8.84 14.30
CA PRO A 86 16.79 10.10 14.25
C PRO A 86 17.68 11.36 14.20
N GLY A 87 18.93 11.27 14.63
CA GLY A 87 19.92 12.35 14.49
C GLY A 87 20.69 12.34 13.16
N LEU A 88 20.20 11.63 12.13
CA LEU A 88 20.81 11.49 10.80
C LEU A 88 22.22 10.88 10.79
N LYS A 89 22.63 10.20 11.87
CA LYS A 89 23.87 9.42 11.89
C LYS A 89 23.62 8.02 11.34
N PRO A 90 24.55 7.44 10.56
CA PRO A 90 24.50 6.02 10.19
C PRO A 90 24.30 5.13 11.42
N ARG A 91 23.47 4.10 11.28
CA ARG A 91 23.35 3.06 12.31
C ARG A 91 24.54 2.12 12.23
N ASP A 92 24.92 1.57 13.39
CA ASP A 92 25.97 0.56 13.48
C ASP A 92 25.45 -0.85 13.13
N LYS A 93 24.13 -1.04 13.09
CA LYS A 93 23.47 -2.32 12.81
C LYS A 93 22.17 -2.13 12.04
N ASP A 94 21.92 -2.97 11.04
CA ASP A 94 20.62 -3.12 10.38
C ASP A 94 19.96 -4.43 10.83
N ALA A 95 18.86 -4.34 11.59
CA ALA A 95 18.20 -5.53 12.12
C ALA A 95 17.63 -6.46 11.03
N TYR A 96 17.42 -5.96 9.82
CA TYR A 96 16.82 -6.72 8.72
C TYR A 96 17.85 -7.26 7.72
N SER A 97 19.15 -7.12 8.01
CA SER A 97 20.24 -7.63 7.19
C SER A 97 20.90 -8.88 7.81
N PRO A 98 21.56 -9.73 7.01
CA PRO A 98 22.36 -10.83 7.51
C PRO A 98 23.45 -10.34 8.46
N GLY A 99 23.55 -10.96 9.64
CA GLY A 99 24.53 -10.60 10.66
C GLY A 99 24.33 -9.22 11.30
N GLY A 100 23.32 -8.46 10.87
CA GLY A 100 23.18 -7.06 11.22
C GLY A 100 23.97 -6.10 10.34
N GLU A 101 24.48 -6.55 9.19
CA GLU A 101 25.35 -5.77 8.30
C GLU A 101 24.65 -4.51 7.77
N THR A 102 25.36 -3.39 7.82
CA THR A 102 24.86 -2.10 7.34
C THR A 102 25.28 -1.85 5.91
N GLY A 103 24.60 -0.95 5.21
CA GLY A 103 24.95 -0.61 3.83
C GLY A 103 24.53 -1.65 2.78
N LEU A 104 23.62 -2.57 3.12
CA LEU A 104 22.99 -3.51 2.17
C LEU A 104 21.69 -2.99 1.55
N ARG A 105 21.27 -1.77 1.90
CA ARG A 105 20.11 -1.06 1.34
C ARG A 105 20.43 0.41 1.16
N PRO A 106 20.07 1.06 0.04
CA PRO A 106 20.28 2.49 -0.11
C PRO A 106 19.18 3.30 0.57
N ASN A 107 19.48 4.56 0.89
CA ASN A 107 18.45 5.52 1.28
C ASN A 107 17.49 5.78 0.12
N ARG A 108 16.18 5.80 0.40
CA ARG A 108 15.12 5.89 -0.62
C ARG A 108 15.15 4.69 -1.57
N ALA A 109 15.28 3.50 -0.98
CA ALA A 109 15.47 2.24 -1.67
C ALA A 109 14.47 2.03 -2.80
N VAL A 110 13.19 2.33 -2.58
CA VAL A 110 12.15 2.13 -3.59
C VAL A 110 12.43 2.92 -4.87
N ILE A 111 12.90 4.17 -4.76
CA ILE A 111 13.23 5.01 -5.92
C ILE A 111 14.44 4.43 -6.67
N ILE A 112 15.51 4.08 -5.94
CA ILE A 112 16.75 3.60 -6.54
C ILE A 112 16.54 2.24 -7.21
N TYR A 113 15.88 1.31 -6.54
CA TYR A 113 15.56 0.00 -7.08
C TYR A 113 14.68 0.11 -8.32
N SER A 114 13.66 0.98 -8.32
CA SER A 114 12.83 1.21 -9.50
C SER A 114 13.63 1.72 -10.70
N ASN A 115 14.58 2.63 -10.49
CA ASN A 115 15.47 3.09 -11.57
C ASN A 115 16.35 1.96 -12.11
N ARG A 116 16.98 1.17 -11.25
CA ARG A 116 17.80 0.02 -11.68
C ARG A 116 16.99 -1.03 -12.44
N ILE A 117 15.76 -1.31 -12.01
CA ILE A 117 14.85 -2.21 -12.73
C ILE A 117 14.50 -1.61 -14.10
N LYS A 118 14.17 -0.32 -14.18
CA LYS A 118 13.78 0.31 -15.45
C LYS A 118 14.96 0.41 -16.42
N GLU A 119 16.19 0.55 -15.93
CA GLU A 119 17.42 0.44 -16.74
C GLU A 119 17.61 -0.98 -17.31
N ALA A 120 17.35 -2.02 -16.49
CA ALA A 120 17.49 -3.42 -16.91
C ALA A 120 16.32 -3.90 -17.80
N PHE A 121 15.11 -3.42 -17.53
CA PHE A 121 13.86 -3.90 -18.12
C PHE A 121 12.88 -2.72 -18.38
N PRO A 122 13.12 -1.90 -19.42
CA PRO A 122 12.35 -0.67 -19.67
C PRO A 122 10.84 -0.88 -19.79
N GLU A 123 10.44 -1.97 -20.45
CA GLU A 123 9.05 -2.27 -20.78
C GLU A 123 8.29 -2.99 -19.67
N VAL A 124 8.95 -3.43 -18.60
CA VAL A 124 8.28 -4.19 -17.55
C VAL A 124 7.59 -3.25 -16.56
N PRO A 125 6.31 -3.50 -16.23
CA PRO A 125 5.60 -2.74 -15.21
C PRO A 125 6.26 -2.86 -13.83
N ILE A 126 6.20 -1.77 -13.06
CA ILE A 126 6.70 -1.70 -11.69
C ILE A 126 5.57 -1.26 -10.75
N VAL A 127 5.28 -2.11 -9.76
CA VAL A 127 4.31 -1.85 -8.69
C VAL A 127 5.07 -1.60 -7.39
N LEU A 128 4.86 -0.43 -6.78
CA LEU A 128 5.51 -0.07 -5.52
C LEU A 128 4.63 -0.45 -4.33
N GLY A 129 5.24 -0.83 -3.22
CA GLY A 129 4.50 -1.16 -1.99
C GLY A 129 5.32 -0.97 -0.72
N GLY A 130 4.75 -1.42 0.39
CA GLY A 130 5.37 -1.31 1.71
C GLY A 130 5.24 0.08 2.33
N ILE A 131 5.83 0.26 3.52
CA ILE A 131 5.69 1.48 4.33
C ILE A 131 6.25 2.70 3.59
N GLU A 132 7.44 2.58 3.01
CA GLU A 132 8.12 3.68 2.31
C GLU A 132 7.26 4.23 1.15
N ALA A 133 6.73 3.37 0.27
CA ALA A 133 5.88 3.80 -0.84
C ALA A 133 4.53 4.32 -0.35
N SER A 134 3.92 3.64 0.63
CA SER A 134 2.62 4.03 1.19
C SER A 134 2.67 5.46 1.76
N LEU A 135 3.66 5.78 2.58
CA LEU A 135 3.75 7.08 3.25
C LEU A 135 4.19 8.22 2.32
N ARG A 136 4.81 7.89 1.17
CA ARG A 136 5.31 8.86 0.18
C ARG A 136 4.44 8.95 -1.08
N ARG A 137 3.20 8.45 -1.02
CA ARG A 137 2.27 8.44 -2.15
C ARG A 137 1.84 9.83 -2.62
N PHE A 138 1.93 10.84 -1.76
CA PHE A 138 1.76 12.25 -2.08
C PHE A 138 3.04 13.03 -1.78
N ALA A 139 3.01 14.34 -2.01
CA ALA A 139 4.03 15.24 -1.52
C ALA A 139 4.26 15.01 -0.02
N HIS A 140 5.52 14.83 0.36
CA HIS A 140 5.91 14.41 1.70
C HIS A 140 7.15 15.19 2.16
N TYR A 141 7.25 15.39 3.46
CA TYR A 141 8.47 15.96 4.04
C TYR A 141 9.53 14.86 4.14
N ASP A 142 10.67 15.12 3.51
CA ASP A 142 11.83 14.24 3.51
C ASP A 142 12.85 14.78 4.50
N TYR A 143 12.93 14.13 5.66
CA TYR A 143 13.77 14.56 6.77
C TYR A 143 15.27 14.56 6.43
N LEU A 144 15.71 13.65 5.56
CA LEU A 144 17.12 13.55 5.15
C LEU A 144 17.59 14.76 4.33
N SER A 145 16.74 15.31 3.45
CA SER A 145 17.06 16.49 2.64
C SER A 145 16.51 17.80 3.18
N ASP A 146 15.78 17.74 4.30
CA ASP A 146 15.06 18.86 4.93
C ASP A 146 14.17 19.63 3.95
N LYS A 147 13.43 18.90 3.10
CA LYS A 147 12.60 19.47 2.03
C LYS A 147 11.30 18.70 1.85
N VAL A 148 10.29 19.40 1.35
CA VAL A 148 9.10 18.75 0.79
C VAL A 148 9.46 18.19 -0.59
N ARG A 149 9.32 16.87 -0.74
CA ARG A 149 9.51 16.15 -2.01
C ARG A 149 8.17 15.87 -2.66
N GLN A 150 8.21 15.51 -3.95
CA GLN A 150 7.05 15.07 -4.69
C GLN A 150 6.56 13.69 -4.22
N SER A 151 5.43 13.24 -4.77
CA SER A 151 5.01 11.85 -4.67
C SER A 151 6.10 10.92 -5.20
N ILE A 152 6.23 9.75 -4.59
CA ILE A 152 7.13 8.70 -5.06
C ILE A 152 6.86 8.30 -6.51
N LEU A 153 5.61 8.36 -6.99
CA LEU A 153 5.28 8.08 -8.39
C LEU A 153 5.74 9.17 -9.37
N ALA A 154 5.96 10.39 -8.88
CA ALA A 154 6.55 11.47 -9.67
C ALA A 154 8.09 11.39 -9.70
N ASP A 155 8.71 10.77 -8.69
CA ASP A 155 10.16 10.65 -8.54
C ASP A 155 10.74 9.31 -9.02
N ALA A 156 9.94 8.23 -9.04
CA ALA A 156 10.35 6.89 -9.44
C ALA A 156 9.69 6.47 -10.78
N PRO A 157 10.40 5.72 -11.64
CA PRO A 157 9.84 5.20 -12.89
C PRO A 157 8.96 3.97 -12.62
N ALA A 158 7.82 4.19 -11.96
CA ALA A 158 6.84 3.15 -11.63
C ALA A 158 5.43 3.49 -12.11
N ASP A 159 4.58 2.47 -12.15
CA ASP A 159 3.25 2.51 -12.76
C ASP A 159 2.14 2.66 -11.72
N LEU A 160 2.24 1.92 -10.61
CA LEU A 160 1.28 1.94 -9.50
C LEU A 160 2.00 1.95 -8.14
N VAL A 161 1.34 2.51 -7.13
CA VAL A 161 1.64 2.24 -5.71
C VAL A 161 0.46 1.48 -5.12
N VAL A 162 0.71 0.35 -4.48
CA VAL A 162 -0.22 -0.28 -3.54
C VAL A 162 0.09 0.29 -2.15
N TYR A 163 -0.86 1.03 -1.57
CA TYR A 163 -0.70 1.63 -0.25
C TYR A 163 -1.49 0.87 0.80
N GLY A 164 -0.88 0.76 1.98
CA GLY A 164 -1.40 0.01 3.10
C GLY A 164 -1.20 -1.50 2.99
N MET A 165 -2.14 -2.27 3.50
CA MET A 165 -2.16 -3.74 3.38
C MET A 165 -2.48 -4.12 1.94
N GLY A 166 -1.58 -4.85 1.28
CA GLY A 166 -1.56 -4.99 -0.19
C GLY A 166 -2.00 -6.34 -0.74
N GLU A 167 -2.43 -7.27 0.11
CA GLU A 167 -2.71 -8.67 -0.24
C GLU A 167 -3.77 -8.80 -1.34
N LEU A 168 -4.88 -8.08 -1.23
CA LEU A 168 -5.98 -8.15 -2.20
C LEU A 168 -5.59 -7.44 -3.51
N GLN A 169 -4.99 -6.27 -3.40
CA GLN A 169 -4.64 -5.42 -4.54
C GLN A 169 -3.61 -6.09 -5.44
N ILE A 170 -2.56 -6.67 -4.86
CA ILE A 170 -1.47 -7.24 -5.65
C ILE A 170 -1.92 -8.47 -6.44
N VAL A 171 -2.83 -9.27 -5.87
CA VAL A 171 -3.44 -10.42 -6.55
C VAL A 171 -4.36 -9.95 -7.67
N GLU A 172 -5.17 -8.92 -7.42
CA GLU A 172 -6.05 -8.36 -8.45
C GLU A 172 -5.26 -7.77 -9.63
N ILE A 173 -4.19 -7.02 -9.34
CA ILE A 173 -3.27 -6.50 -10.37
C ILE A 173 -2.67 -7.67 -11.17
N ALA A 174 -2.18 -8.71 -10.50
CA ALA A 174 -1.59 -9.87 -11.16
C ALA A 174 -2.59 -10.60 -12.07
N LYS A 175 -3.84 -10.79 -11.62
CA LYS A 175 -4.91 -11.43 -12.40
C LYS A 175 -5.27 -10.62 -13.64
N ARG A 176 -5.40 -9.30 -13.51
CA ARG A 176 -5.72 -8.39 -14.63
C ARG A 176 -4.61 -8.35 -15.68
N LEU A 177 -3.36 -8.23 -15.24
CA LEU A 177 -2.20 -8.32 -16.15
C LEU A 177 -2.10 -9.70 -16.81
N GLN A 178 -2.40 -10.78 -16.08
CA GLN A 178 -2.46 -12.13 -16.66
C GLN A 178 -3.56 -12.26 -17.72
N ALA A 179 -4.69 -11.56 -17.55
CA ALA A 179 -5.76 -11.48 -18.54
C ALA A 179 -5.42 -10.58 -19.74
N GLY A 180 -4.26 -9.91 -19.73
CA GLY A 180 -3.79 -9.06 -20.83
C GLY A 180 -4.19 -7.59 -20.72
N GLU A 181 -4.74 -7.16 -19.57
CA GLU A 181 -4.98 -5.74 -19.31
C GLU A 181 -3.65 -4.98 -19.21
N ASP A 182 -3.59 -3.76 -19.75
CA ASP A 182 -2.42 -2.90 -19.61
C ASP A 182 -2.40 -2.27 -18.21
N ILE A 183 -1.23 -2.24 -17.56
CA ILE A 183 -1.07 -1.64 -16.22
C ILE A 183 -1.52 -0.17 -16.18
N ARG A 184 -1.49 0.52 -17.32
CA ARG A 184 -1.92 1.92 -17.47
C ARG A 184 -3.43 2.10 -17.49
N GLU A 185 -4.20 1.02 -17.61
CA GLU A 185 -5.66 1.04 -17.59
C GLU A 185 -6.23 0.61 -16.24
N ILE A 186 -5.41 -0.03 -15.39
CA ILE A 186 -5.79 -0.44 -14.03
C ILE A 186 -5.85 0.78 -13.10
N ARG A 187 -7.00 1.47 -13.09
CA ARG A 187 -7.21 2.75 -12.39
C ARG A 187 -8.25 2.72 -11.29
N ASP A 188 -8.90 1.58 -11.05
CA ASP A 188 -10.09 1.43 -10.21
C ASP A 188 -9.88 0.59 -8.93
N ILE A 189 -8.73 -0.09 -8.79
CA ILE A 189 -8.46 -0.96 -7.62
C ILE A 189 -8.33 -0.10 -6.35
N PRO A 190 -9.16 -0.32 -5.30
CA PRO A 190 -8.99 0.34 -4.00
C PRO A 190 -7.60 0.10 -3.41
N GLY A 191 -7.07 1.05 -2.65
CA GLY A 191 -5.74 0.93 -2.05
C GLY A 191 -4.59 1.09 -3.05
N THR A 192 -4.84 1.67 -4.22
CA THR A 192 -3.80 1.98 -5.22
C THR A 192 -3.69 3.47 -5.51
N VAL A 193 -2.52 3.89 -6.01
CA VAL A 193 -2.23 5.25 -6.49
C VAL A 193 -1.61 5.16 -7.87
N TRP A 194 -1.98 6.08 -8.74
CA TRP A 194 -1.58 6.10 -10.13
C TRP A 194 -1.35 7.53 -10.66
N LYS A 195 -0.79 7.63 -11.86
CA LYS A 195 -0.49 8.89 -12.55
C LYS A 195 -1.49 9.19 -13.65
N MET A 196 -2.01 10.41 -13.64
CA MET A 196 -2.82 10.98 -14.70
C MET A 196 -2.04 12.11 -15.40
N GLU A 197 -2.23 12.22 -16.72
CA GLU A 197 -1.66 13.32 -17.49
C GLU A 197 -2.24 14.68 -17.09
N VAL A 198 -1.39 15.70 -17.03
CA VAL A 198 -1.79 17.06 -16.64
C VAL A 198 -2.84 17.63 -17.61
N LYS A 199 -2.74 17.29 -18.90
CA LYS A 199 -3.70 17.70 -19.92
C LYS A 199 -5.08 17.08 -19.66
N ALA A 200 -5.13 15.76 -19.45
CA ALA A 200 -6.37 15.04 -19.15
C ALA A 200 -7.05 15.60 -17.89
N TRP A 201 -6.26 15.92 -16.86
CA TRP A 201 -6.79 16.56 -15.65
C TRP A 201 -7.42 17.93 -15.91
N LYS A 202 -6.77 18.78 -16.71
CA LYS A 202 -7.29 20.10 -17.08
C LYS A 202 -8.60 20.00 -17.85
N GLU A 203 -8.72 19.02 -18.75
CA GLU A 203 -9.94 18.75 -19.52
C GLU A 203 -11.07 18.27 -18.62
N LEU A 204 -10.79 17.35 -17.69
CA LEU A 204 -11.75 16.87 -16.70
C LEU A 204 -12.29 18.01 -15.82
N LYS A 205 -11.43 18.93 -15.37
CA LYS A 205 -11.87 20.12 -14.60
C LYS A 205 -12.74 21.07 -15.42
N LYS A 206 -12.48 21.22 -16.72
CA LYS A 206 -13.32 22.06 -17.60
C LYS A 206 -14.71 21.45 -17.77
N GLY A 207 -14.80 20.14 -18.07
CA GLY A 207 -16.07 19.44 -18.22
C GLY A 207 -16.97 19.53 -16.97
N LYS A 208 -16.39 19.38 -15.76
CA LYS A 208 -17.14 19.55 -14.50
C LYS A 208 -17.66 20.97 -14.28
N LYS A 209 -16.91 22.00 -14.69
CA LYS A 209 -17.38 23.41 -14.61
C LYS A 209 -18.55 23.64 -15.56
N THR A 210 -18.43 23.20 -16.82
CA THR A 210 -19.50 23.36 -17.82
C THR A 210 -20.78 22.62 -17.41
N ALA A 211 -20.68 21.41 -16.86
CA ALA A 211 -21.86 20.68 -16.35
C ALA A 211 -22.50 21.37 -15.13
N LYS A 212 -21.71 21.96 -14.23
CA LYS A 212 -22.22 22.70 -13.07
C LYS A 212 -22.86 24.04 -13.47
N GLU A 213 -22.32 24.70 -14.49
CA GLU A 213 -22.86 25.94 -15.07
C GLU A 213 -24.16 25.69 -15.84
N GLN A 214 -24.25 24.59 -16.60
CA GLN A 214 -25.48 24.18 -17.30
C GLN A 214 -26.60 23.79 -16.33
N ASN A 215 -26.30 23.02 -15.27
CA ASN A 215 -27.29 22.69 -14.23
C ASN A 215 -27.71 23.92 -13.40
N GLY A 216 -26.78 24.87 -13.15
CA GLY A 216 -27.10 26.15 -12.51
C GLY A 216 -28.01 27.03 -13.36
N GLN A 217 -27.78 27.08 -14.68
CA GLN A 217 -28.64 27.80 -15.62
C GLN A 217 -30.02 27.14 -15.83
N GLU A 218 -30.13 25.81 -15.73
CA GLU A 218 -31.43 25.11 -15.74
C GLU A 218 -32.21 25.28 -14.43
N GLN A 219 -31.53 25.41 -13.28
CA GLN A 219 -32.18 25.79 -12.01
C GLN A 219 -32.66 27.24 -12.01
N ASP A 220 -31.86 28.19 -12.49
CA ASP A 220 -32.30 29.59 -12.66
C ASP A 220 -33.45 29.74 -13.67
N LYS A 221 -33.50 28.90 -14.72
CA LYS A 221 -34.62 28.87 -15.66
C LYS A 221 -35.87 28.16 -15.12
N ARG A 222 -35.73 27.22 -14.16
CA ARG A 222 -36.86 26.58 -13.47
C ARG A 222 -37.43 27.44 -12.33
N GLU A 223 -36.66 28.34 -11.74
CA GLU A 223 -37.18 29.32 -10.78
C GLU A 223 -37.88 30.51 -11.46
N GLN A 224 -37.73 30.70 -12.78
CA GLN A 224 -38.43 31.74 -13.55
C GLN A 224 -39.65 31.26 -14.38
N LYS A 225 -39.99 29.97 -14.37
CA LYS A 225 -41.23 29.47 -14.99
C LYS A 225 -41.91 28.44 -14.11
N GLY A 226 -43.02 28.84 -13.51
CA GLY A 226 -43.94 27.93 -12.84
C GLY A 226 -44.42 26.80 -13.75
N GLU A 227 -44.49 25.61 -13.15
CA GLU A 227 -45.24 24.40 -13.51
C GLU A 227 -45.61 24.15 -14.99
N ARG A 228 -45.03 23.08 -15.57
CA ARG A 228 -45.79 21.87 -15.96
C ARG A 228 -44.90 20.74 -16.47
N GLU A 229 -45.41 19.54 -16.25
CA GLU A 229 -44.84 18.21 -16.49
C GLU A 229 -44.40 17.95 -17.94
N SER A 230 -43.32 17.18 -18.10
CA SER A 230 -43.33 15.80 -18.66
C SER A 230 -41.91 15.41 -19.05
N ILE A 231 -41.52 14.22 -18.62
CA ILE A 231 -40.23 13.59 -18.93
C ILE A 231 -40.35 13.03 -20.35
N SER A 232 -39.53 13.51 -21.27
CA SER A 232 -39.18 12.75 -22.47
C SER A 232 -37.68 12.90 -22.76
N THR A 233 -37.11 11.73 -23.02
CA THR A 233 -35.71 11.42 -23.31
C THR A 233 -35.23 12.05 -24.61
N ALA A 234 -34.00 12.58 -24.62
CA ALA A 234 -33.23 12.75 -25.83
C ALA A 234 -31.73 12.65 -25.51
N GLU A 235 -31.20 11.43 -25.69
CA GLU A 235 -29.79 11.19 -25.92
C GLU A 235 -29.38 11.78 -27.28
N GLY A 236 -28.17 12.31 -27.39
CA GLY A 236 -27.52 12.46 -28.69
C GLY A 236 -26.44 13.53 -28.80
N MET A 237 -25.24 13.06 -29.15
CA MET A 237 -24.20 13.77 -29.92
C MET A 237 -23.18 14.61 -29.13
N ALA A 238 -22.21 13.90 -28.52
CA ALA A 238 -20.80 14.31 -28.44
C ALA A 238 -19.94 13.08 -28.08
N ARG A 239 -20.07 12.01 -28.88
CA ARG A 239 -19.22 10.81 -28.80
C ARG A 239 -17.97 11.02 -29.66
N ASP A 240 -16.90 10.29 -29.37
CA ASP A 240 -15.75 10.03 -30.25
C ASP A 240 -14.38 10.64 -29.92
N VAL A 241 -14.17 11.34 -28.78
CA VAL A 241 -12.78 11.67 -28.36
C VAL A 241 -12.50 11.45 -26.85
N ALA A 242 -13.52 11.26 -26.02
CA ALA A 242 -13.38 11.15 -24.56
C ALA A 242 -13.54 9.71 -23.99
N GLU A 243 -13.97 8.74 -24.80
CA GLU A 243 -14.38 7.41 -24.30
C GLU A 243 -13.21 6.55 -23.79
N GLY A 244 -12.03 6.62 -24.42
CA GLY A 244 -10.92 5.70 -24.09
C GLY A 244 -10.27 5.87 -22.71
N VAL A 245 -10.36 7.05 -22.09
CA VAL A 245 -9.71 7.34 -20.77
C VAL A 245 -10.74 7.41 -19.63
N ALA A 246 -12.02 7.54 -19.95
CA ALA A 246 -13.08 7.81 -18.98
C ALA A 246 -13.94 6.58 -18.63
N GLU A 247 -14.03 5.57 -19.50
CA GLU A 247 -14.97 4.44 -19.28
C GLU A 247 -14.51 3.45 -18.20
N SER A 248 -13.20 3.15 -18.09
CA SER A 248 -12.69 2.23 -17.04
C SER A 248 -12.63 2.87 -15.63
N SER A 249 -12.88 4.17 -15.54
CA SER A 249 -12.81 4.96 -14.29
C SER A 249 -14.17 5.42 -13.76
N GLY A 250 -15.26 4.95 -14.40
CA GLY A 250 -16.57 5.59 -14.45
C GLY A 250 -17.33 5.76 -13.14
N GLU A 251 -17.03 4.99 -12.09
CA GLU A 251 -17.62 5.22 -10.74
C GLU A 251 -16.68 5.96 -9.79
N PHE A 252 -15.37 5.76 -9.90
CA PHE A 252 -14.40 6.28 -8.93
C PHE A 252 -14.18 7.79 -9.06
N PHE A 253 -14.19 8.34 -10.28
CA PHE A 253 -14.09 9.81 -10.48
C PHE A 253 -15.38 10.58 -10.18
N LYS A 254 -16.47 9.89 -9.84
CA LYS A 254 -17.72 10.56 -9.42
C LYS A 254 -17.48 11.39 -8.15
N GLU A 255 -16.70 10.88 -7.19
CA GLU A 255 -16.39 11.55 -5.93
C GLU A 255 -14.90 11.52 -5.55
N TYR A 256 -14.23 12.66 -5.69
CA TYR A 256 -12.85 12.87 -5.23
C TYR A 256 -12.71 14.19 -4.48
N ILE A 257 -11.63 14.33 -3.72
CA ILE A 257 -11.16 15.60 -3.18
C ILE A 257 -9.83 16.00 -3.84
N GLU A 258 -9.67 17.30 -4.09
CA GLU A 258 -8.40 17.87 -4.52
C GLU A 258 -7.69 18.46 -3.31
N ILE A 259 -6.44 18.03 -3.09
CA ILE A 259 -5.55 18.58 -2.06
C ILE A 259 -4.61 19.62 -2.69
N PRO A 260 -4.04 20.54 -1.88
CA PRO A 260 -3.02 21.47 -2.38
C PRO A 260 -1.95 20.78 -3.21
N SER A 261 -1.62 21.38 -4.34
CA SER A 261 -0.64 20.91 -5.31
C SER A 261 0.75 20.84 -4.70
N PHE A 262 1.65 20.08 -5.34
CA PHE A 262 3.05 20.05 -4.94
C PHE A 262 3.68 21.45 -4.91
N SER A 263 3.37 22.29 -5.90
CA SER A 263 3.89 23.66 -5.98
C SER A 263 3.50 24.51 -4.77
N GLU A 264 2.26 24.38 -4.29
CA GLU A 264 1.78 25.09 -3.08
C GLU A 264 2.45 24.53 -1.81
N VAL A 265 2.36 23.21 -1.58
CA VAL A 265 2.87 22.59 -0.33
C VAL A 265 4.38 22.64 -0.21
N SER A 266 5.11 22.84 -1.31
CA SER A 266 6.57 22.99 -1.29
C SER A 266 7.04 24.35 -0.77
N GLN A 267 6.16 25.35 -0.78
CA GLN A 267 6.47 26.72 -0.39
C GLN A 267 5.80 27.14 0.93
N ASP A 268 4.67 26.52 1.29
CA ASP A 268 3.90 26.89 2.47
C ASP A 268 3.65 25.69 3.41
N LYS A 269 4.01 25.87 4.68
CA LYS A 269 3.85 24.82 5.73
C LYS A 269 2.39 24.59 6.11
N ALA A 270 1.55 25.61 6.04
CA ALA A 270 0.13 25.52 6.33
C ALA A 270 -0.59 24.73 5.22
N ASP A 271 -0.24 24.95 3.96
CA ASP A 271 -0.73 24.17 2.82
C ASP A 271 -0.29 22.72 2.91
N PHE A 272 0.98 22.47 3.28
CA PHE A 272 1.46 21.11 3.54
C PHE A 272 0.65 20.42 4.64
N ALA A 273 0.43 21.08 5.78
CA ALA A 273 -0.36 20.54 6.88
C ALA A 273 -1.84 20.32 6.48
N ASN A 274 -2.41 21.23 5.71
CA ASN A 274 -3.78 21.12 5.18
C ASN A 274 -3.91 19.96 4.20
N ALA A 275 -2.94 19.78 3.29
CA ALA A 275 -2.89 18.64 2.37
C ALA A 275 -2.83 17.32 3.14
N PHE A 276 -1.92 17.24 4.12
CA PHE A 276 -1.80 16.07 4.99
C PHE A 276 -3.11 15.74 5.71
N ARG A 277 -3.70 16.73 6.37
CA ARG A 277 -4.98 16.57 7.07
C ARG A 277 -6.04 16.04 6.11
N LYS A 278 -6.23 16.69 4.97
CA LYS A 278 -7.28 16.31 3.99
C LYS A 278 -7.14 14.86 3.56
N TYR A 279 -5.97 14.42 3.06
CA TYR A 279 -5.85 13.04 2.60
C TYR A 279 -5.90 12.04 3.76
N PHE A 280 -5.43 12.41 4.96
CA PHE A 280 -5.49 11.55 6.13
C PHE A 280 -6.94 11.25 6.55
N MET A 281 -7.85 12.23 6.41
CA MET A 281 -9.28 12.02 6.67
C MET A 281 -9.93 11.05 5.66
N GLU A 282 -9.37 10.92 4.46
CA GLU A 282 -9.84 9.98 3.44
C GLU A 282 -9.29 8.55 3.62
N GLN A 283 -8.53 8.28 4.69
CA GLN A 283 -8.03 6.93 5.05
C GLN A 283 -9.12 6.03 5.66
N ASN A 284 -10.35 6.11 5.14
CA ASN A 284 -11.48 5.28 5.55
C ASN A 284 -11.94 4.44 4.33
N PRO A 285 -11.92 3.10 4.40
CA PRO A 285 -12.28 2.26 3.25
C PRO A 285 -13.78 2.28 2.90
N VAL A 286 -14.64 2.78 3.80
CA VAL A 286 -16.09 2.83 3.60
C VAL A 286 -16.55 4.17 3.05
N THR A 287 -16.07 5.27 3.64
CA THR A 287 -16.52 6.63 3.30
C THR A 287 -15.45 7.49 2.61
N GLY A 288 -14.21 7.03 2.57
CA GLY A 288 -13.10 7.76 1.99
C GLY A 288 -13.24 7.91 0.49
N LYS A 289 -12.93 9.11 0.02
CA LYS A 289 -13.01 9.49 -1.39
C LYS A 289 -11.68 9.27 -2.09
N GLY A 290 -11.72 9.36 -3.42
CA GLY A 290 -10.49 9.53 -4.19
C GLY A 290 -9.76 10.80 -3.80
N VAL A 291 -8.44 10.78 -3.81
CA VAL A 291 -7.63 11.97 -3.51
C VAL A 291 -6.76 12.31 -4.70
N VAL A 292 -6.79 13.56 -5.12
CA VAL A 292 -6.03 14.06 -6.26
C VAL A 292 -5.06 15.16 -5.81
N GLN A 293 -3.79 15.01 -6.19
CA GLN A 293 -2.77 16.04 -6.00
C GLN A 293 -2.12 16.41 -7.34
N PRO A 294 -2.24 17.67 -7.80
CA PRO A 294 -1.49 18.13 -8.95
C PRO A 294 0.01 18.25 -8.66
N HIS A 295 0.85 17.71 -9.56
CA HIS A 295 2.29 17.93 -9.61
C HIS A 295 2.66 18.63 -10.93
N PRO A 296 3.88 19.20 -11.07
CA PRO A 296 4.26 19.95 -12.27
C PRO A 296 4.19 19.15 -13.58
N LYS A 297 4.54 17.86 -13.53
CA LYS A 297 4.64 16.98 -14.71
C LYS A 297 3.59 15.86 -14.78
N THR A 298 2.81 15.68 -13.72
CA THR A 298 1.81 14.61 -13.60
C THR A 298 0.76 15.01 -12.58
N VAL A 299 -0.36 14.32 -12.56
CA VAL A 299 -1.33 14.39 -11.47
C VAL A 299 -1.34 13.05 -10.76
N ILE A 300 -1.29 13.08 -9.44
CA ILE A 300 -1.30 11.88 -8.61
C ILE A 300 -2.72 11.63 -8.16
N VAL A 301 -3.21 10.42 -8.41
CA VAL A 301 -4.58 10.00 -8.10
C VAL A 301 -4.52 8.79 -7.19
N GLN A 302 -5.06 8.92 -5.99
CA GLN A 302 -5.22 7.83 -5.04
C GLN A 302 -6.64 7.32 -5.06
N ASN A 303 -6.80 6.01 -5.26
CA ASN A 303 -8.05 5.29 -5.07
C ASN A 303 -8.40 5.17 -3.58
N ARG A 304 -9.70 5.06 -3.26
CA ARG A 304 -10.16 4.88 -1.87
C ARG A 304 -9.42 3.71 -1.20
N PRO A 305 -9.22 3.71 0.13
CA PRO A 305 -8.49 2.63 0.79
C PRO A 305 -9.13 1.26 0.56
N MET A 306 -8.31 0.22 0.48
CA MET A 306 -8.80 -1.15 0.48
C MET A 306 -9.40 -1.48 1.84
N ARG A 307 -10.49 -2.27 1.85
CA ARG A 307 -11.07 -2.78 3.10
C ARG A 307 -10.06 -3.65 3.86
N PRO A 308 -10.16 -3.74 5.19
CA PRO A 308 -9.46 -4.78 5.93
C PRO A 308 -9.87 -6.17 5.44
N LEU A 309 -8.98 -7.15 5.61
CA LEU A 309 -9.32 -8.55 5.43
C LEU A 309 -10.42 -8.96 6.42
N THR A 310 -11.31 -9.83 5.97
CA THR A 310 -12.24 -10.53 6.86
C THR A 310 -11.46 -11.48 7.77
N GLU A 311 -12.08 -11.96 8.85
CA GLU A 311 -11.45 -12.94 9.76
C GLU A 311 -10.97 -14.18 9.00
N ALA A 312 -11.80 -14.75 8.13
CA ALA A 312 -11.45 -15.92 7.33
C ALA A 312 -10.29 -15.65 6.35
N GLU A 313 -10.27 -14.47 5.71
CA GLU A 313 -9.16 -14.08 4.82
C GLU A 313 -7.86 -13.87 5.61
N LEU A 314 -7.95 -13.27 6.81
CA LEU A 314 -6.79 -13.04 7.66
C LEU A 314 -6.23 -14.36 8.19
N ASP A 315 -7.10 -15.25 8.66
CA ASP A 315 -6.74 -16.61 9.07
C ASP A 315 -6.04 -17.36 7.95
N HIS A 316 -6.61 -17.34 6.74
CA HIS A 316 -6.01 -17.95 5.55
C HIS A 316 -4.59 -17.42 5.30
N VAL A 317 -4.42 -16.09 5.28
CA VAL A 317 -3.10 -15.47 5.07
C VAL A 317 -2.08 -15.92 6.11
N TYR A 318 -2.45 -16.00 7.39
CA TYR A 318 -1.52 -16.43 8.46
C TYR A 318 -1.31 -17.94 8.52
N GLU A 319 -2.13 -18.73 7.81
CA GLU A 319 -2.01 -20.19 7.72
C GLU A 319 -1.28 -20.69 6.47
N LEU A 320 -0.95 -19.78 5.55
CA LEU A 320 -0.07 -20.07 4.42
C LEU A 320 1.23 -20.74 4.89
N PRO A 321 1.87 -21.57 4.03
CA PRO A 321 2.97 -22.44 4.44
C PRO A 321 4.32 -21.69 4.60
N PHE A 322 4.38 -20.77 5.57
CA PHE A 322 5.61 -20.13 6.01
C PHE A 322 6.52 -21.14 6.70
N THR A 323 7.81 -21.09 6.39
CA THR A 323 8.84 -21.86 7.11
C THR A 323 9.10 -21.30 8.51
N GLY A 324 8.88 -20.00 8.68
CA GLY A 324 9.23 -19.25 9.88
C GLY A 324 10.74 -19.06 10.07
N GLU A 325 11.52 -19.24 9.00
CA GLU A 325 12.99 -19.18 9.04
C GLU A 325 13.53 -18.18 8.00
N ALA A 326 14.79 -17.79 8.19
CA ALA A 326 15.54 -17.07 7.16
C ALA A 326 15.82 -18.01 5.97
N HIS A 327 15.96 -17.45 4.77
CA HIS A 327 16.35 -18.26 3.62
C HIS A 327 17.70 -18.97 3.89
N PRO A 328 17.86 -20.26 3.56
CA PRO A 328 19.11 -21.01 3.79
C PRO A 328 20.36 -20.46 3.08
N PHE A 329 20.20 -19.42 2.26
CA PHE A 329 21.29 -18.76 1.56
C PHE A 329 22.11 -17.86 2.49
N TYR A 330 21.52 -17.41 3.60
CA TYR A 330 22.19 -16.56 4.57
C TYR A 330 23.01 -17.42 5.55
N PRO A 331 24.35 -17.27 5.58
CA PRO A 331 25.15 -17.95 6.59
C PRO A 331 24.98 -17.32 7.98
N GLU A 332 24.69 -16.02 8.04
CA GLU A 332 24.49 -15.27 9.27
C GLU A 332 23.00 -15.18 9.68
N PRO A 333 22.71 -15.07 10.99
CA PRO A 333 21.34 -14.86 11.47
C PRO A 333 20.80 -13.49 11.04
N ILE A 334 19.47 -13.40 10.88
CA ILE A 334 18.76 -12.13 10.67
C ILE A 334 18.24 -11.62 12.01
N PRO A 335 18.78 -10.52 12.58
CA PRO A 335 18.42 -10.08 13.94
C PRO A 335 16.92 -9.83 14.16
N ALA A 336 16.21 -9.34 13.14
CA ALA A 336 14.77 -9.10 13.20
C ALA A 336 13.96 -10.40 13.34
N LEU A 337 14.44 -11.53 12.78
CA LEU A 337 13.77 -12.82 12.91
C LEU A 337 13.80 -13.28 14.38
N GLU A 338 14.93 -13.17 15.07
CA GLU A 338 15.06 -13.56 16.48
C GLU A 338 13.99 -12.92 17.39
N MET A 339 13.59 -11.69 17.06
CA MET A 339 12.58 -10.94 17.81
C MET A 339 11.16 -11.44 17.56
N VAL A 340 10.88 -12.01 16.38
CA VAL A 340 9.52 -12.35 15.94
C VAL A 340 9.26 -13.85 15.77
N LYS A 341 10.31 -14.68 15.82
CA LYS A 341 10.27 -16.13 15.54
C LYS A 341 9.21 -16.90 16.33
N PHE A 342 9.01 -16.50 17.59
CA PHE A 342 8.03 -17.11 18.50
C PHE A 342 6.97 -16.08 18.93
N SER A 343 6.51 -15.27 17.98
CA SER A 343 5.51 -14.22 18.22
C SER A 343 4.26 -14.49 17.39
N LEU A 344 3.09 -14.29 17.98
CA LEU A 344 1.79 -14.50 17.33
C LEU A 344 1.13 -13.16 17.03
N THR A 345 0.85 -12.94 15.75
CA THR A 345 0.03 -11.79 15.34
C THR A 345 -1.45 -12.16 15.47
N THR A 346 -2.22 -11.48 16.32
CA THR A 346 -3.65 -11.76 16.54
C THR A 346 -4.57 -10.84 15.76
N HIS A 347 -4.13 -9.63 15.43
CA HIS A 347 -4.93 -8.63 14.72
C HIS A 347 -4.06 -7.61 13.98
N ARG A 348 -4.70 -6.86 13.08
CA ARG A 348 -4.16 -5.71 12.35
C ARG A 348 -5.04 -4.49 12.53
N GLY A 349 -4.46 -3.32 12.32
CA GLY A 349 -5.10 -2.01 12.48
C GLY A 349 -4.81 -1.35 13.83
N CYS A 350 -5.08 -0.05 13.93
CA CYS A 350 -4.94 0.70 15.17
C CYS A 350 -5.98 1.84 15.26
N PHE A 351 -6.98 1.71 16.13
CA PHE A 351 -8.03 2.74 16.26
C PHE A 351 -7.51 4.08 16.81
N GLY A 352 -6.34 4.06 17.47
CA GLY A 352 -5.74 5.19 18.19
C GLY A 352 -5.48 6.42 17.31
N GLY A 353 -5.24 6.25 16.01
CA GLY A 353 -5.21 7.36 15.06
C GLY A 353 -4.11 8.41 15.31
N CYS A 354 -3.05 8.04 16.04
CA CYS A 354 -1.99 8.96 16.42
C CYS A 354 -1.32 9.58 15.18
N ALA A 355 -1.23 10.91 15.12
CA ALA A 355 -0.69 11.64 13.97
C ALA A 355 0.80 11.32 13.69
N PHE A 356 1.55 10.89 14.71
CA PHE A 356 2.96 10.50 14.59
C PHE A 356 3.16 9.05 14.15
N CYS A 357 2.11 8.22 14.15
CA CYS A 357 2.23 6.79 13.94
C CYS A 357 1.90 6.39 12.50
N ALA A 358 2.84 5.70 11.85
CA ALA A 358 2.65 5.18 10.50
C ALA A 358 1.59 4.08 10.40
N ILE A 359 1.28 3.39 11.51
CA ILE A 359 0.38 2.23 11.53
C ILE A 359 -1.02 2.63 11.07
N THR A 360 -1.53 3.78 11.49
CA THR A 360 -2.84 4.26 11.04
C THR A 360 -2.88 4.47 9.52
N GLN A 361 -1.79 4.99 8.94
CA GLN A 361 -1.74 5.23 7.50
C GLN A 361 -1.52 3.95 6.69
N HIS A 362 -0.92 2.92 7.30
CA HIS A 362 -0.58 1.68 6.64
C HIS A 362 -1.64 0.58 6.86
N GLN A 363 -2.05 0.31 8.10
CA GLN A 363 -3.03 -0.72 8.43
C GLN A 363 -4.46 -0.18 8.60
N GLY A 364 -4.63 1.14 8.72
CA GLY A 364 -5.94 1.75 8.97
C GLY A 364 -6.35 1.76 10.45
N ARG A 365 -7.50 2.40 10.71
CA ARG A 365 -8.08 2.53 12.07
C ARG A 365 -9.05 1.42 12.45
N MET A 366 -9.51 0.65 11.48
CA MET A 366 -10.41 -0.48 11.71
C MET A 366 -9.57 -1.70 12.08
N ILE A 367 -10.03 -2.46 13.05
CA ILE A 367 -9.35 -3.67 13.49
C ILE A 367 -9.87 -4.87 12.71
N ALA A 368 -8.94 -5.67 12.17
CA ALA A 368 -9.22 -7.00 11.65
C ALA A 368 -8.53 -8.01 12.58
N SER A 369 -9.30 -8.94 13.15
CA SER A 369 -8.81 -9.96 14.07
C SER A 369 -8.86 -11.33 13.41
N ARG A 370 -7.93 -12.19 13.81
CA ARG A 370 -7.94 -13.62 13.48
C ARG A 370 -8.92 -14.36 14.38
N SER A 371 -9.34 -15.55 13.98
CA SER A 371 -10.04 -16.44 14.89
C SER A 371 -9.10 -16.95 15.99
N ILE A 372 -9.68 -17.29 17.15
CA ILE A 372 -8.94 -17.92 18.25
C ILE A 372 -8.34 -19.24 17.75
N GLU A 373 -9.10 -19.99 16.96
CA GLU A 373 -8.71 -21.30 16.43
C GLU A 373 -7.48 -21.18 15.52
N SER A 374 -7.40 -20.16 14.66
CA SER A 374 -6.21 -19.91 13.83
C SER A 374 -4.99 -19.61 14.68
N VAL A 375 -5.13 -18.73 15.69
CA VAL A 375 -4.03 -18.38 16.60
C VAL A 375 -3.57 -19.60 17.39
N LEU A 376 -4.50 -20.45 17.87
CA LEU A 376 -4.17 -21.68 18.61
C LEU A 376 -3.46 -22.71 17.73
N ARG A 377 -3.87 -22.86 16.46
CA ARG A 377 -3.17 -23.74 15.51
C ARG A 377 -1.73 -23.31 15.28
N GLU A 378 -1.48 -22.01 15.11
CA GLU A 378 -0.12 -21.48 14.96
C GLU A 378 0.68 -21.63 16.26
N ALA A 379 0.08 -21.31 17.42
CA ALA A 379 0.71 -21.51 18.72
C ALA A 379 1.16 -22.96 18.91
N LYS A 380 0.32 -23.94 18.57
CA LYS A 380 0.66 -25.36 18.61
C LYS A 380 1.84 -25.70 17.69
N LYS A 381 1.85 -25.22 16.45
CA LYS A 381 2.97 -25.42 15.52
C LYS A 381 4.28 -24.86 16.07
N LEU A 382 4.25 -23.72 16.77
CA LEU A 382 5.45 -23.17 17.42
C LEU A 382 5.99 -24.10 18.51
N THR A 383 5.11 -24.78 19.27
CA THR A 383 5.56 -25.74 20.30
C THR A 383 6.27 -26.98 19.75
N GLU A 384 6.09 -27.26 18.46
CA GLU A 384 6.69 -28.40 17.77
C GLU A 384 8.09 -28.08 17.21
N LYS A 385 8.51 -26.80 17.25
CA LYS A 385 9.85 -26.39 16.79
C LYS A 385 10.95 -26.85 17.77
N PRO A 386 12.07 -27.44 17.29
CA PRO A 386 13.13 -27.96 18.17
C PRO A 386 13.79 -26.91 19.07
N ASP A 387 13.81 -25.65 18.64
CA ASP A 387 14.42 -24.52 19.35
C ASP A 387 13.42 -23.72 20.20
N PHE A 388 12.17 -24.19 20.31
CA PHE A 388 11.17 -23.56 21.16
C PHE A 388 11.47 -23.78 22.64
N LYS A 389 11.61 -22.68 23.39
CA LYS A 389 12.00 -22.68 24.81
C LYS A 389 10.81 -22.66 25.78
N GLY A 390 9.59 -22.91 25.29
CA GLY A 390 8.37 -22.82 26.10
C GLY A 390 7.80 -21.41 26.26
N ILE A 391 8.32 -20.42 25.52
CA ILE A 391 7.93 -19.00 25.66
C ILE A 391 7.48 -18.46 24.29
N ILE A 392 6.26 -17.92 24.24
CA ILE A 392 5.78 -17.08 23.14
C ILE A 392 6.10 -15.62 23.53
N ASN A 393 6.98 -14.99 22.75
CA ASN A 393 7.58 -13.69 23.08
C ASN A 393 6.60 -12.51 22.95
N GLY A 394 5.55 -12.68 22.15
CA GLY A 394 4.54 -11.64 21.96
C GLY A 394 3.26 -12.22 21.39
N VAL A 395 2.13 -11.72 21.87
CA VAL A 395 0.79 -12.02 21.36
C VAL A 395 0.07 -10.70 21.18
N GLY A 396 -0.24 -10.33 19.94
CA GLY A 396 -0.89 -9.03 19.69
C GLY A 396 -0.81 -8.56 18.26
N GLY A 397 -0.91 -7.25 18.09
CA GLY A 397 -0.83 -6.58 16.80
C GLY A 397 0.34 -5.59 16.81
N PRO A 398 0.34 -4.59 15.92
CA PRO A 398 1.48 -3.69 15.76
C PRO A 398 1.64 -2.67 16.90
N THR A 399 0.68 -2.58 17.84
CA THR A 399 0.71 -1.61 18.96
C THR A 399 0.26 -2.26 20.29
N ALA A 400 -0.78 -1.71 20.92
CA ALA A 400 -1.48 -2.31 22.05
C ALA A 400 -2.29 -3.53 21.58
N ASN A 401 -2.72 -4.35 22.53
CA ASN A 401 -3.64 -5.42 22.23
C ASN A 401 -5.04 -4.84 21.92
N MET A 402 -5.39 -4.81 20.63
CA MET A 402 -6.70 -4.40 20.14
C MET A 402 -7.51 -5.58 19.60
N TYR A 403 -7.13 -6.81 19.94
CA TYR A 403 -7.80 -8.02 19.48
C TYR A 403 -9.30 -7.99 19.78
N ALA A 404 -10.10 -8.40 18.79
CA ALA A 404 -11.57 -8.42 18.82
C ALA A 404 -12.23 -7.05 19.12
N MET A 405 -11.48 -5.95 19.11
CA MET A 405 -12.08 -4.62 19.23
C MET A 405 -12.86 -4.29 17.98
N GLY A 406 -14.05 -3.73 18.16
CA GLY A 406 -14.97 -3.41 17.07
C GLY A 406 -15.76 -2.13 17.30
N CYS A 407 -16.46 -1.66 16.28
CA CYS A 407 -17.49 -0.64 16.45
C CYS A 407 -18.68 -0.90 15.52
N LYS A 408 -19.89 -0.75 16.07
CA LYS A 408 -21.15 -0.95 15.32
C LYS A 408 -21.29 -0.04 14.09
N SER A 409 -20.56 1.07 14.04
CA SER A 409 -20.60 1.98 12.88
C SER A 409 -19.64 1.60 11.77
N TRP A 410 -18.67 0.70 11.99
CA TRP A 410 -17.60 0.44 11.03
C TRP A 410 -18.13 -0.09 9.70
N GLU A 411 -19.12 -0.97 9.71
CA GLU A 411 -19.71 -1.49 8.47
C GLU A 411 -20.33 -0.39 7.60
N LYS A 412 -21.00 0.60 8.21
CA LYS A 412 -21.77 1.63 7.48
C LYS A 412 -21.00 2.93 7.26
N LYS A 413 -20.07 3.27 8.15
CA LYS A 413 -19.39 4.58 8.20
C LYS A 413 -17.87 4.48 8.35
N GLY A 414 -17.33 3.26 8.51
CA GLY A 414 -15.94 3.05 8.89
C GLY A 414 -15.58 3.71 10.22
N ALA A 415 -14.29 3.98 10.41
CA ALA A 415 -13.78 4.63 11.61
C ALA A 415 -14.18 6.13 11.68
N CYS A 416 -14.58 6.60 12.87
CA CYS A 416 -14.95 7.99 13.09
C CYS A 416 -13.79 8.94 12.81
N LEU A 417 -14.06 10.00 12.06
CA LEU A 417 -13.08 10.98 11.62
C LEU A 417 -12.59 11.90 12.75
N ASP A 418 -13.48 12.29 13.65
CA ASP A 418 -13.32 13.38 14.62
C ASP A 418 -13.37 12.92 16.09
N LYS A 419 -13.51 11.61 16.33
CA LYS A 419 -13.67 11.06 17.68
C LYS A 419 -12.45 10.24 18.12
N ALA A 420 -11.95 10.55 19.31
CA ALA A 420 -11.07 9.68 20.08
C ALA A 420 -11.94 8.69 20.88
N CYS A 421 -11.76 7.39 20.67
CA CYS A 421 -12.65 6.38 21.25
C CYS A 421 -12.45 6.16 22.77
N LEU A 422 -11.31 6.58 23.33
CA LEU A 422 -10.92 6.29 24.71
C LEU A 422 -10.82 7.53 25.63
N TYR A 423 -10.91 8.75 25.10
CA TYR A 423 -10.70 9.97 25.89
C TYR A 423 -11.60 11.12 25.39
N PRO A 424 -12.19 11.95 26.27
CA PRO A 424 -12.11 11.92 27.74
C PRO A 424 -13.04 10.90 28.41
N VAL A 425 -13.94 10.28 27.65
CA VAL A 425 -14.85 9.24 28.11
C VAL A 425 -14.88 8.12 27.08
N SER A 426 -14.89 6.87 27.53
CA SER A 426 -14.96 5.72 26.62
C SER A 426 -16.25 5.77 25.80
N TYR A 427 -16.14 5.60 24.49
CA TYR A 427 -17.29 5.67 23.59
C TYR A 427 -18.18 4.42 23.74
N THR A 428 -19.47 4.63 24.01
CA THR A 428 -20.45 3.57 24.32
C THR A 428 -20.68 2.53 23.23
N HIS A 429 -20.25 2.78 21.99
CA HIS A 429 -20.37 1.84 20.87
C HIS A 429 -19.05 1.19 20.46
N LEU A 430 -17.96 1.45 21.20
CA LEU A 430 -16.73 0.68 21.07
C LEU A 430 -16.95 -0.67 21.76
N THR A 431 -16.93 -1.74 20.97
CA THR A 431 -16.90 -3.10 21.53
C THR A 431 -15.47 -3.36 21.98
N LEU A 432 -15.28 -3.44 23.30
CA LEU A 432 -14.05 -3.95 23.89
C LEU A 432 -14.08 -5.49 23.87
N PRO A 433 -12.93 -6.17 23.80
CA PRO A 433 -12.90 -7.61 24.04
C PRO A 433 -13.55 -7.89 25.39
N THR A 434 -14.62 -8.68 25.38
CA THR A 434 -15.22 -9.18 26.61
C THR A 434 -14.27 -10.23 27.17
N ASN A 435 -13.83 -10.03 28.42
CA ASN A 435 -13.02 -11.00 29.16
C ASN A 435 -13.70 -12.36 29.28
#